data_AF-A0A0N4XHE3-F1
#
_entry.id   AF-A0A0N4XHE3-F1
#
_cell.length_a   1.000
_cell.length_b   1.000
_cell.length_c   1.000
_cell.angle_alpha   90.00
_cell.angle_beta   90.00
_cell.angle_gamma   90.00
#
_symmetry.space_group_name_H-M   'P 1'
#
loop_
_entity.id
_entity.type
_entity.pdbx_description
1 polymer ?
#
loop_
_entity_poly.entity_id
_entity_poly.type
_entity_poly.pdbx_seq_one_letter_code
_entity_poly.pdbx_strand_id
1 'polypeptide(L)'
;MEVRLAADLTSGSFDKSKAERFAQMGAANVKQENAVAQHKFDEIYEGRAYAKDDFVQFAVGCFRGDTFYISPIAGTFDMHRSLAHLNNAGKGAHDDEARVVATDDLAKLVDPSISRSELIDYLKECAHLVQGVWVLQSAFLYHDLTAANASAPGKLDEYRADLWRQARDLALCLLDAGLPVTRSLLTRCFQINSKDAEDILSSFAVPGNRSWKLRITPDPVFVESPDNVQIVLEERRYWAERWEELQRKIDSTMPSPRHSSRARKNSSRGSPTKSPPTRVRRNSTRGSPSKQVSS
;
A
#
# COMPACT_ATOMS: atom_id res chain seq x y z
N MET A 1 9.17 27.56 1.87
CA MET A 1 9.97 28.25 2.91
C MET A 1 9.85 27.43 4.17
N GLU A 2 10.93 27.27 4.94
CA GLU A 2 10.94 26.52 6.19
C GLU A 2 11.61 27.39 7.27
N VAL A 3 11.01 27.43 8.46
CA VAL A 3 11.58 28.09 9.64
C VAL A 3 11.57 27.08 10.80
N ARG A 4 12.67 27.05 11.56
CA ARG A 4 12.79 26.23 12.76
C ARG A 4 12.92 27.13 13.97
N LEU A 5 12.10 26.89 14.98
CA LEU A 5 12.10 27.63 16.24
C LEU A 5 12.33 26.65 17.38
N ALA A 6 13.20 27.02 18.31
CA ALA A 6 13.42 26.23 19.51
C ALA A 6 12.20 26.34 20.44
N ALA A 7 11.69 25.21 20.92
CA ALA A 7 10.64 25.20 21.93
C ALA A 7 11.18 25.71 23.28
N ASP A 8 10.36 26.48 24.00
CA ASP A 8 10.65 26.85 25.38
C ASP A 8 10.41 25.65 26.30
N LEU A 9 11.51 25.03 26.75
CA LEU A 9 11.49 23.86 27.62
C LEU A 9 11.27 24.22 29.11
N THR A 10 11.28 25.50 29.45
CA THR A 10 11.18 25.99 30.83
C THR A 10 9.78 26.46 31.21
N SER A 11 8.92 26.69 30.22
CA SER A 11 7.51 27.02 30.44
C SER A 11 6.76 25.87 31.10
N GLY A 12 5.84 26.20 32.02
CA GLY A 12 4.92 25.23 32.63
C GLY A 12 3.95 24.58 31.63
N SER A 13 3.86 25.09 30.38
CA SER A 13 3.11 24.47 29.30
C SER A 13 3.86 23.34 28.58
N PHE A 14 5.16 23.16 28.86
CA PHE A 14 5.97 22.14 28.22
C PHE A 14 5.96 20.82 29.01
N ASP A 15 5.23 19.83 28.50
CA ASP A 15 5.26 18.46 29.05
C ASP A 15 6.46 17.70 28.47
N LYS A 16 7.55 17.68 29.23
CA LYS A 16 8.79 16.99 28.86
C LYS A 16 8.58 15.50 28.61
N SER A 17 7.76 14.83 29.42
CA SER A 17 7.49 13.39 29.28
C SER A 17 6.77 13.10 27.96
N LYS A 18 5.78 13.93 27.60
CA LYS A 18 5.06 13.82 26.33
C LYS A 18 5.94 14.17 25.14
N ALA A 19 6.75 15.23 25.23
CA ALA A 19 7.69 15.63 24.18
C ALA A 19 8.75 14.57 23.91
N GLU A 20 9.28 13.91 24.95
CA GLU A 20 10.24 12.82 24.81
C GLU A 20 9.64 11.59 24.13
N ARG A 21 8.38 11.25 24.43
CA ARG A 21 7.65 10.17 23.73
C ARG A 21 7.51 10.48 22.23
N PHE A 22 7.16 11.72 21.87
CA PHE A 22 7.08 12.13 20.46
C PHE A 22 8.44 12.11 19.75
N ALA A 23 9.51 12.54 20.42
CA ALA A 23 10.86 12.48 19.86
C ALA A 23 11.32 11.03 19.60
N GLN A 24 10.96 10.09 20.49
CA GLN A 24 11.27 8.66 20.31
C GLN A 24 10.54 8.06 19.11
N MET A 25 9.26 8.42 18.89
CA MET A 25 8.48 7.95 17.74
C MET A 25 9.07 8.40 16.38
N GLY A 26 9.68 9.58 16.32
CA GLY A 26 10.27 10.12 15.08
C GLY A 26 11.65 9.57 14.73
N ALA A 27 12.42 9.06 15.71
CA ALA A 27 13.81 8.64 15.52
C ALA A 27 13.96 7.26 14.83
N ALA A 28 12.92 6.42 14.84
CA ALA A 28 13.01 5.05 14.32
C ALA A 28 13.10 4.94 12.79
N ASN A 29 12.86 6.03 12.04
CA ASN A 29 12.61 5.95 10.58
C ASN A 29 13.50 6.83 9.69
N VAL A 30 14.60 7.41 10.19
CA VAL A 30 15.46 8.30 9.38
C VAL A 30 16.85 7.70 9.19
N LYS A 31 17.12 7.10 8.02
CA LYS A 31 18.49 6.97 7.49
C LYS A 31 18.97 8.37 7.13
N GLN A 32 19.76 8.97 8.00
CA GLN A 32 20.16 10.37 7.93
C GLN A 32 21.35 10.54 6.97
N GLU A 33 21.09 10.82 5.69
CA GLU A 33 22.08 11.47 4.83
C GLU A 33 21.88 12.98 4.91
N ASN A 34 22.89 13.66 5.48
CA ASN A 34 23.02 15.11 5.66
C ASN A 34 21.99 15.78 6.58
N ALA A 35 22.36 16.03 7.83
CA ALA A 35 21.62 16.95 8.68
C ALA A 35 22.55 17.82 9.55
N VAL A 36 22.35 19.14 9.42
CA VAL A 36 22.66 20.15 10.44
C VAL A 36 22.07 19.68 11.78
N ALA A 37 22.80 19.91 12.89
CA ALA A 37 22.42 19.48 14.23
C ALA A 37 20.96 19.84 14.54
N GLN A 38 20.08 18.83 14.56
CA GLN A 38 18.67 18.99 14.92
C GLN A 38 18.57 19.07 16.43
N HIS A 39 17.98 20.14 16.97
CA HIS A 39 17.60 20.13 18.38
C HIS A 39 16.37 19.25 18.57
N LYS A 40 16.38 18.48 19.66
CA LYS A 40 15.44 17.38 19.94
C LYS A 40 13.95 17.77 19.92
N PHE A 41 13.64 19.07 20.05
CA PHE A 41 12.27 19.59 20.20
C PHE A 41 11.99 20.81 19.31
N ASP A 42 12.71 20.97 18.19
CA ASP A 42 12.46 22.11 17.30
C ASP A 42 11.04 22.06 16.71
N GLU A 43 10.35 23.20 16.79
CA GLU A 43 9.11 23.41 16.08
C GLU A 43 9.42 23.84 14.63
N ILE A 44 9.02 23.00 13.69
CA ILE A 44 9.20 23.26 12.26
C ILE A 44 7.95 23.93 11.73
N TYR A 45 8.11 25.05 11.04
CA TYR A 45 7.04 25.73 10.32
C TYR A 45 7.35 25.72 8.83
N GLU A 46 6.36 25.33 8.05
CA GLU A 46 6.44 25.25 6.59
C GLU A 46 5.48 26.27 6.00
N GLY A 47 5.88 26.87 4.88
CA GLY A 47 5.13 27.97 4.29
C GLY A 47 5.33 28.14 2.80
N ARG A 48 4.34 28.75 2.15
CA ARG A 48 4.38 29.12 0.74
C ARG A 48 4.60 30.62 0.63
N ALA A 49 5.54 31.01 -0.22
CA ALA A 49 5.73 32.40 -0.59
C ALA A 49 4.92 32.69 -1.86
N TYR A 50 4.25 33.84 -1.88
CA TYR A 50 3.48 34.33 -3.00
C TYR A 50 4.24 35.51 -3.62
N ALA A 51 4.72 35.30 -4.85
CA ALA A 51 5.28 36.37 -5.66
C ALA A 51 4.14 37.22 -6.25
N LYS A 52 4.42 38.49 -6.49
CA LYS A 52 3.47 39.46 -7.07
C LYS A 52 3.08 39.07 -8.49
N ASP A 53 1.83 38.63 -8.67
CA ASP A 53 1.21 38.48 -10.01
C ASP A 53 -0.07 39.34 -10.18
N ASP A 54 -0.29 40.33 -9.29
CA ASP A 54 -1.56 41.07 -9.24
C ASP A 54 -1.39 42.61 -9.25
N PHE A 55 -2.45 43.33 -9.63
CA PHE A 55 -2.45 44.80 -9.76
C PHE A 55 -2.50 45.55 -8.41
N VAL A 56 -2.70 44.84 -7.30
CA VAL A 56 -2.83 45.39 -5.95
C VAL A 56 -1.48 45.31 -5.23
N GLN A 57 -0.95 46.47 -4.79
CA GLN A 57 0.31 46.55 -4.05
C GLN A 57 0.06 46.71 -2.54
N PHE A 58 0.64 45.81 -1.75
CA PHE A 58 0.63 45.90 -0.29
C PHE A 58 1.86 46.66 0.21
N ALA A 59 1.68 47.45 1.26
CA ALA A 59 2.73 48.19 1.96
C ALA A 59 2.53 48.07 3.47
N VAL A 60 3.61 48.08 4.24
CA VAL A 60 3.54 48.24 5.70
C VAL A 60 3.66 49.72 6.01
N GLY A 61 2.74 50.20 6.84
CA GLY A 61 2.77 51.55 7.40
C GLY A 61 3.13 51.51 8.89
N CYS A 62 3.99 52.41 9.35
CA CYS A 62 4.22 52.62 10.78
C CYS A 62 4.27 54.11 11.12
N PHE A 63 3.72 54.47 12.28
CA PHE A 63 3.86 55.80 12.86
C PHE A 63 5.08 55.86 13.76
N ARG A 64 5.84 56.96 13.68
CA ARG A 64 6.86 57.32 14.65
C ARG A 64 6.67 58.79 15.02
N GLY A 65 6.09 59.03 16.19
CA GLY A 65 5.53 60.35 16.52
C GLY A 65 4.41 60.71 15.55
N ASP A 66 4.44 61.93 15.00
CA ASP A 66 3.45 62.45 14.05
C ASP A 66 3.79 62.15 12.58
N THR A 67 4.83 61.35 12.30
CA THR A 67 5.23 61.00 10.94
C THR A 67 4.82 59.56 10.60
N PHE A 68 4.13 59.40 9.47
CA PHE A 68 3.74 58.10 8.92
C PHE A 68 4.75 57.65 7.85
N TYR A 69 5.37 56.49 8.06
CA TYR A 69 6.30 55.87 7.11
C TYR A 69 5.59 54.72 6.40
N ILE A 70 5.73 54.63 5.08
CA ILE A 70 5.17 53.55 4.27
C ILE A 70 6.27 52.87 3.46
N SER A 71 6.33 51.53 3.51
CA SER A 71 7.29 50.73 2.75
C SER A 71 6.57 49.65 1.96
N PRO A 72 6.79 49.54 0.64
CA PRO A 72 6.18 48.48 -0.16
C PRO A 72 6.69 47.11 0.28
N ILE A 73 5.81 46.11 0.25
CA ILE A 73 6.16 44.72 0.57
C ILE A 73 6.52 44.00 -0.74
N ALA A 74 7.57 43.17 -0.71
CA ALA A 74 8.03 42.41 -1.87
C ALA A 74 7.08 41.26 -2.24
N GLY A 75 6.42 40.66 -1.24
CA GLY A 75 5.46 39.58 -1.40
C GLY A 75 4.88 39.17 -0.05
N THR A 76 3.95 38.24 -0.06
CA THR A 76 3.36 37.67 1.17
C THR A 76 3.75 36.21 1.28
N PHE A 77 3.63 35.66 2.48
CA PHE A 77 3.78 34.24 2.70
C PHE A 77 2.81 33.79 3.78
N ASP A 78 2.37 32.55 3.68
CA ASP A 78 1.64 31.85 4.73
C ASP A 78 2.57 30.84 5.40
N MET A 79 2.41 30.63 6.70
CA MET A 79 3.15 29.61 7.44
C MET A 79 2.20 28.83 8.33
N HIS A 80 2.41 27.52 8.39
CA HIS A 80 1.73 26.62 9.29
C HIS A 80 2.75 25.75 10.00
N ARG A 81 2.42 25.32 11.22
CA ARG A 81 3.28 24.39 11.97
C ARG A 81 3.25 23.03 11.27
N SER A 82 4.43 22.50 10.95
CA SER A 82 4.58 21.19 10.32
C SER A 82 4.22 20.08 11.31
N LEU A 83 3.37 19.17 10.86
CA LEU A 83 3.03 17.93 11.56
C LEU A 83 3.71 16.71 10.91
N ALA A 84 4.77 16.92 10.13
CA ALA A 84 5.45 15.83 9.41
C ALA A 84 5.93 14.71 10.36
N HIS A 85 6.35 15.05 11.58
CA HIS A 85 6.71 14.10 12.63
C HIS A 85 5.53 13.22 13.07
N LEU A 86 4.29 13.73 13.06
CA LEU A 86 3.07 12.94 13.31
C LEU A 86 2.69 12.08 12.11
N ASN A 87 2.85 12.58 10.88
CA ASN A 87 2.59 11.79 9.68
C ASN A 87 3.56 10.60 9.54
N ASN A 88 4.81 10.78 9.99
CA ASN A 88 5.80 9.71 10.04
C ASN A 88 5.58 8.76 11.23
N ALA A 89 5.11 9.27 12.38
CA ALA A 89 4.65 8.43 13.49
C ALA A 89 3.43 7.59 13.09
N GLY A 90 2.50 8.15 12.29
CA GLY A 90 1.33 7.45 11.74
C GLY A 90 1.68 6.39 10.68
N LYS A 91 2.82 6.52 10.00
CA LYS A 91 3.33 5.46 9.11
C LYS A 91 3.94 4.28 9.87
N GLY A 92 4.29 4.47 11.15
CA GLY A 92 4.64 3.38 12.07
C GLY A 92 3.46 2.89 12.91
N ALA A 93 2.43 3.70 13.12
CA ALA A 93 1.23 3.36 13.89
C ALA A 93 0.17 2.58 13.08
N HIS A 94 0.58 1.86 12.04
CA HIS A 94 -0.19 0.77 11.47
C HIS A 94 0.39 -0.60 11.88
N ASP A 95 1.32 -0.62 12.84
CA ASP A 95 1.73 -1.81 13.58
C ASP A 95 0.98 -1.85 14.93
N ASP A 96 0.46 -3.04 15.25
CA ASP A 96 -0.03 -3.52 16.55
C ASP A 96 -1.50 -3.37 16.95
N GLU A 97 -2.43 -3.32 15.99
CA GLU A 97 -3.71 -4.00 16.21
C GLU A 97 -3.53 -5.43 15.67
N ALA A 98 -3.48 -6.43 16.54
CA ALA A 98 -3.15 -7.81 16.17
C ALA A 98 -4.21 -8.42 15.25
N ARG A 99 -4.11 -8.18 13.94
CA ARG A 99 -5.01 -8.71 12.90
C ARG A 99 -4.76 -10.19 12.59
N VAL A 100 -3.67 -10.73 13.12
CA VAL A 100 -3.28 -12.14 13.06
C VAL A 100 -2.81 -12.56 14.44
N VAL A 101 -3.25 -13.71 14.93
CA VAL A 101 -2.89 -14.22 16.27
C VAL A 101 -2.87 -15.75 16.29
N ALA A 102 -1.95 -16.33 17.05
CA ALA A 102 -1.96 -17.76 17.34
C ALA A 102 -2.89 -18.05 18.53
N THR A 103 -3.58 -19.20 18.52
CA THR A 103 -4.51 -19.58 19.59
C THR A 103 -3.85 -19.55 20.97
N ASP A 104 -2.63 -20.09 21.07
CA ASP A 104 -1.89 -20.18 22.33
C ASP A 104 -1.41 -18.83 22.84
N ASP A 105 -1.13 -17.88 21.94
CA ASP A 105 -0.76 -16.52 22.34
C ASP A 105 -1.97 -15.76 22.85
N LEU A 106 -3.13 -15.92 22.21
CA LEU A 106 -4.36 -15.31 22.70
C LEU A 106 -4.81 -15.92 24.04
N ALA A 107 -4.67 -17.23 24.21
CA ALA A 107 -4.99 -17.92 25.46
C ALA A 107 -4.22 -17.38 26.69
N LYS A 108 -3.02 -16.81 26.48
CA LYS A 108 -2.21 -16.18 27.54
C LYS A 108 -2.71 -14.77 27.92
N LEU A 109 -3.49 -14.14 27.06
CA LEU A 109 -3.94 -12.75 27.21
C LEU A 109 -5.38 -12.64 27.72
N VAL A 110 -6.17 -13.70 27.57
CA VAL A 110 -7.57 -13.74 28.03
C VAL A 110 -7.67 -14.20 29.49
N ASP A 111 -8.85 -13.99 30.08
CA ASP A 111 -9.15 -14.46 31.43
C ASP A 111 -8.96 -16.00 31.51
N PRO A 112 -8.21 -16.54 32.48
CA PRO A 112 -7.98 -17.98 32.63
C PRO A 112 -9.26 -18.82 32.83
N SER A 113 -10.39 -18.19 33.17
CA SER A 113 -11.69 -18.85 33.24
C SER A 113 -12.28 -19.18 31.88
N ILE A 114 -11.84 -18.51 30.81
CA ILE A 114 -12.27 -18.80 29.44
C ILE A 114 -11.60 -20.09 28.99
N SER A 115 -12.41 -21.09 28.68
CA SER A 115 -11.90 -22.37 28.18
C SER A 115 -11.32 -22.22 26.77
N ARG A 116 -10.40 -23.10 26.38
CA ARG A 116 -9.85 -23.10 25.01
C ARG A 116 -10.93 -23.23 23.93
N SER A 117 -11.95 -24.07 24.17
CA SER A 117 -13.06 -24.25 23.23
C SER A 117 -13.88 -22.97 23.08
N GLU A 118 -14.19 -22.32 24.20
CA GLU A 118 -14.95 -21.06 24.21
C GLU A 118 -14.16 -19.93 23.53
N LEU A 119 -12.84 -19.88 23.74
CA LEU A 119 -11.96 -18.96 23.02
C LEU A 119 -12.03 -19.16 21.50
N ILE A 120 -12.02 -20.42 21.05
CA ILE A 120 -12.14 -20.76 19.63
C ILE A 120 -13.51 -20.37 19.08
N ASP A 121 -14.59 -20.57 19.84
CA ASP A 121 -15.93 -20.17 19.43
C ASP A 121 -16.01 -18.65 19.22
N TYR A 122 -15.45 -17.85 20.13
CA TYR A 122 -15.35 -16.39 19.94
C TYR A 122 -14.48 -16.01 18.73
N LEU A 123 -13.39 -16.73 18.49
CA LEU A 123 -12.54 -16.47 17.32
C LEU A 123 -13.29 -16.73 16.01
N LYS A 124 -14.09 -17.79 15.92
CA LYS A 124 -14.90 -18.10 14.73
C LYS A 124 -15.90 -17.00 14.38
N GLU A 125 -16.37 -16.22 15.36
CA GLU A 125 -17.29 -15.11 15.11
C GLU A 125 -16.63 -13.94 14.37
N CYS A 126 -15.32 -13.74 14.55
CA CYS A 126 -14.63 -12.54 14.08
C CYS A 126 -13.39 -12.77 13.21
N ALA A 127 -12.90 -14.01 13.13
CA ALA A 127 -11.68 -14.38 12.43
C ALA A 127 -11.86 -15.69 11.64
N HIS A 128 -10.95 -15.92 10.69
CA HIS A 128 -10.81 -17.17 9.96
C HIS A 128 -9.45 -17.80 10.21
N LEU A 129 -9.38 -19.12 10.13
CA LEU A 129 -8.14 -19.86 10.31
C LEU A 129 -7.38 -19.94 8.99
N VAL A 130 -6.10 -19.58 9.00
CA VAL A 130 -5.20 -19.68 7.83
C VAL A 130 -3.91 -20.34 8.30
N GLN A 131 -3.62 -21.55 7.82
CA GLN A 131 -2.43 -22.33 8.23
C GLN A 131 -2.23 -22.42 9.77
N GLY A 132 -3.32 -22.59 10.53
CA GLY A 132 -3.28 -22.75 11.99
C GLY A 132 -3.24 -21.45 12.79
N VAL A 133 -3.22 -20.28 12.13
CA VAL A 133 -3.29 -18.98 12.80
C VAL A 133 -4.61 -18.27 12.49
N TRP A 134 -5.13 -17.50 13.43
CA TRP A 134 -6.38 -16.76 13.28
C TRP A 134 -6.12 -15.41 12.66
N VAL A 135 -6.88 -15.08 11.62
CA VAL A 135 -6.79 -13.82 10.88
C VAL A 135 -8.16 -13.14 10.93
N LEU A 136 -8.22 -11.89 11.40
CA LEU A 136 -9.47 -11.15 11.54
C LEU A 136 -10.22 -11.11 10.19
N GLN A 137 -11.55 -11.24 10.19
CA GLN A 137 -12.37 -11.22 8.99
C GLN A 137 -12.27 -9.87 8.27
N SER A 138 -12.27 -9.89 6.94
CA SER A 138 -12.13 -8.69 6.12
C SER A 138 -13.29 -7.70 6.29
N ALA A 139 -14.48 -8.18 6.70
CA ALA A 139 -15.66 -7.35 6.94
C ALA A 139 -15.45 -6.32 8.07
N PHE A 140 -14.67 -6.65 9.10
CA PHE A 140 -14.38 -5.72 10.21
C PHE A 140 -13.32 -4.68 9.84
N LEU A 141 -12.42 -4.99 8.92
CA LEU A 141 -11.29 -4.12 8.56
C LEU A 141 -11.64 -3.03 7.56
N TYR A 142 -12.55 -3.32 6.63
CA TYR A 142 -12.84 -2.44 5.49
C TYR A 142 -14.32 -2.15 5.43
N HIS A 143 -14.85 -1.48 6.45
CA HIS A 143 -16.26 -1.06 6.52
C HIS A 143 -16.43 0.44 6.24
N ASP A 144 -15.37 1.23 6.35
CA ASP A 144 -15.38 2.69 6.38
C ASP A 144 -14.29 3.33 5.51
N LEU A 145 -13.86 2.67 4.42
CA LEU A 145 -12.88 3.26 3.51
C LEU A 145 -13.41 4.59 2.94
N THR A 146 -12.72 5.67 3.29
CA THR A 146 -13.03 7.00 2.78
C THR A 146 -12.75 7.07 1.27
N ALA A 147 -13.66 7.66 0.51
CA ALA A 147 -13.47 7.81 -0.93
C ALA A 147 -12.20 8.63 -1.23
N ALA A 148 -11.36 8.12 -2.13
CA ALA A 148 -10.04 8.68 -2.42
C ALA A 148 -10.05 10.15 -2.90
N ASN A 149 -11.22 10.66 -3.35
CA ASN A 149 -11.43 12.01 -3.86
C ASN A 149 -12.67 12.71 -3.26
N ALA A 150 -13.14 12.33 -2.07
CA ALA A 150 -14.31 12.98 -1.50
C ALA A 150 -14.00 14.42 -1.07
N SER A 151 -14.59 15.39 -1.78
CA SER A 151 -14.59 16.81 -1.39
C SER A 151 -15.40 17.09 -0.12
N ALA A 152 -16.16 16.10 0.37
CA ALA A 152 -16.97 16.18 1.58
C ALA A 152 -16.51 15.10 2.59
N PRO A 153 -16.20 15.48 3.84
CA PRO A 153 -15.90 14.52 4.91
C PRO A 153 -17.04 13.50 5.07
N GLY A 154 -16.70 12.21 5.18
CA GLY A 154 -17.66 11.15 5.54
C GLY A 154 -18.31 10.37 4.38
N LYS A 155 -17.96 10.63 3.11
CA LYS A 155 -18.44 9.78 2.02
C LYS A 155 -17.63 8.49 1.93
N LEU A 156 -18.27 7.38 2.32
CA LEU A 156 -17.71 6.03 2.21
C LEU A 156 -17.71 5.54 0.76
N ASP A 157 -16.68 4.78 0.40
CA ASP A 157 -16.55 4.11 -0.88
C ASP A 157 -16.76 2.61 -0.71
N GLU A 158 -18.03 2.21 -0.66
CA GLU A 158 -18.43 0.81 -0.46
C GLU A 158 -17.89 -0.12 -1.55
N TYR A 159 -17.80 0.38 -2.79
CA TYR A 159 -17.26 -0.38 -3.91
C TYR A 159 -15.77 -0.68 -3.71
N ARG A 160 -14.98 0.35 -3.36
CA ARG A 160 -13.56 0.18 -3.04
C ARG A 160 -13.36 -0.72 -1.82
N ALA A 161 -14.18 -0.55 -0.78
CA ALA A 161 -14.17 -1.42 0.39
C ALA A 161 -14.42 -2.88 0.03
N ASP A 162 -15.39 -3.14 -0.86
CA ASP A 162 -15.67 -4.49 -1.34
C ASP A 162 -14.50 -5.10 -2.13
N LEU A 163 -13.88 -4.33 -3.02
CA LEU A 163 -12.67 -4.76 -3.72
C LEU A 163 -11.52 -5.11 -2.76
N TRP A 164 -11.31 -4.30 -1.72
CA TRP A 164 -10.27 -4.54 -0.72
C TRP A 164 -10.53 -5.81 0.09
N ARG A 165 -11.79 -6.05 0.50
CA ARG A 165 -12.18 -7.30 1.18
C ARG A 165 -11.95 -8.51 0.28
N GLN A 166 -12.41 -8.46 -0.97
CA GLN A 166 -12.23 -9.56 -1.92
C GLN A 166 -10.75 -9.83 -2.22
N ALA A 167 -9.95 -8.79 -2.39
CA ALA A 167 -8.51 -8.91 -2.62
C ALA A 167 -7.77 -9.51 -1.42
N ARG A 168 -8.16 -9.11 -0.21
CA ARG A 168 -7.62 -9.70 1.03
C ARG A 168 -7.99 -11.17 1.15
N ASP A 169 -9.25 -11.51 0.95
CA ASP A 169 -9.73 -12.90 1.06
C ASP A 169 -9.05 -13.80 0.02
N LEU A 170 -8.87 -13.32 -1.21
CA LEU A 170 -8.13 -14.07 -2.24
C LEU A 170 -6.70 -14.37 -1.78
N ALA A 171 -6.01 -13.37 -1.21
CA ALA A 171 -4.66 -13.55 -0.71
C ALA A 171 -4.61 -14.55 0.45
N LEU A 172 -5.59 -14.53 1.36
CA LEU A 172 -5.68 -15.48 2.46
C LEU A 172 -5.95 -16.90 1.98
N CYS A 173 -6.88 -17.10 1.02
CA CYS A 173 -7.11 -18.40 0.35
C CYS A 173 -5.81 -18.97 -0.24
N LEU A 174 -5.07 -18.14 -0.96
CA LEU A 174 -3.83 -18.55 -1.62
C LEU A 174 -2.75 -18.91 -0.61
N LEU A 175 -2.60 -18.13 0.47
CA LEU A 175 -1.66 -18.45 1.54
C LEU A 175 -2.06 -19.75 2.25
N ASP A 176 -3.34 -19.97 2.55
CA ASP A 176 -3.80 -21.22 3.16
C ASP A 176 -3.44 -22.44 2.29
N ALA A 177 -3.62 -22.31 0.98
CA ALA A 177 -3.25 -23.33 -0.01
C ALA A 177 -1.72 -23.45 -0.27
N GLY A 178 -0.88 -22.65 0.41
CA GLY A 178 0.57 -22.65 0.21
C GLY A 178 1.02 -22.07 -1.14
N LEU A 179 0.17 -21.27 -1.78
CA LEU A 179 0.44 -20.64 -3.07
C LEU A 179 1.05 -19.24 -2.90
N PRO A 180 1.89 -18.80 -3.86
CA PRO A 180 2.54 -17.50 -3.77
C PRO A 180 1.56 -16.35 -4.01
N VAL A 181 1.59 -15.36 -3.10
CA VAL A 181 0.85 -14.10 -3.23
C VAL A 181 1.79 -12.95 -3.58
N THR A 182 1.37 -12.07 -4.49
CA THR A 182 2.13 -10.89 -4.93
C THR A 182 1.21 -9.68 -5.10
N ARG A 183 1.77 -8.46 -4.98
CA ARG A 183 1.02 -7.22 -5.26
C ARG A 183 0.46 -7.19 -6.68
N SER A 184 1.24 -7.64 -7.67
CA SER A 184 0.85 -7.67 -9.07
C SER A 184 -0.31 -8.61 -9.35
N LEU A 185 -0.42 -9.72 -8.61
CA LEU A 185 -1.59 -10.60 -8.68
C LEU A 185 -2.86 -9.86 -8.28
N LEU A 186 -2.85 -9.18 -7.12
CA LEU A 186 -4.02 -8.46 -6.62
C LEU A 186 -4.40 -7.28 -7.52
N THR A 187 -3.40 -6.49 -7.97
CA THR A 187 -3.62 -5.39 -8.93
C THR A 187 -4.27 -5.89 -10.22
N ARG A 188 -3.86 -7.06 -10.73
CA ARG A 188 -4.44 -7.63 -11.95
C ARG A 188 -5.86 -8.16 -11.74
N CYS A 189 -6.12 -8.86 -10.64
CA CYS A 189 -7.42 -9.47 -10.37
C CYS A 189 -8.50 -8.44 -10.00
N PHE A 190 -8.15 -7.39 -9.26
CA PHE A 190 -9.12 -6.45 -8.69
C PHE A 190 -8.97 -5.01 -9.20
N GLN A 191 -8.05 -4.76 -10.14
CA GLN A 191 -7.78 -3.44 -10.71
C GLN A 191 -7.44 -2.37 -9.66
N ILE A 192 -6.96 -2.79 -8.48
CA ILE A 192 -6.49 -1.90 -7.41
C ILE A 192 -5.07 -1.42 -7.69
N ASN A 193 -4.73 -0.21 -7.24
CA ASN A 193 -3.39 0.33 -7.40
C ASN A 193 -2.35 -0.44 -6.55
N SER A 194 -1.05 -0.30 -6.87
CA SER A 194 0.00 -1.04 -6.16
C SER A 194 0.16 -0.66 -4.68
N LYS A 195 -0.26 0.56 -4.29
CA LYS A 195 -0.20 1.01 -2.90
C LYS A 195 -1.31 0.37 -2.08
N ASP A 196 -2.55 0.38 -2.60
CA ASP A 196 -3.69 -0.35 -2.02
C ASP A 196 -3.36 -1.84 -1.84
N ALA A 197 -2.78 -2.48 -2.86
CA ALA A 197 -2.38 -3.89 -2.77
C ALA A 197 -1.32 -4.15 -1.68
N GLU A 198 -0.40 -3.21 -1.47
CA GLU A 198 0.60 -3.29 -0.40
C GLU A 198 -0.02 -3.10 0.99
N ASP A 199 -0.93 -2.14 1.13
CA ASP A 199 -1.61 -1.84 2.39
C ASP A 199 -2.50 -3.02 2.82
N ILE A 200 -3.21 -3.64 1.87
CA ILE A 200 -3.99 -4.86 2.10
C ILE A 200 -3.09 -5.99 2.61
N LEU A 201 -1.99 -6.28 1.91
CA LEU A 201 -1.10 -7.39 2.27
C LEU A 201 -0.39 -7.14 3.61
N SER A 202 0.00 -5.91 3.87
CA SER A 202 0.68 -5.53 5.12
C SER A 202 -0.20 -5.75 6.36
N SER A 203 -1.52 -5.83 6.18
CA SER A 203 -2.46 -6.10 7.28
C SER A 203 -2.39 -7.51 7.88
N PHE A 204 -1.78 -8.48 7.21
CA PHE A 204 -1.66 -9.86 7.72
C PHE A 204 -0.36 -10.57 7.33
N ALA A 205 0.39 -10.02 6.38
CA ALA A 205 1.57 -10.64 5.80
C ALA A 205 2.78 -9.70 5.84
N VAL A 206 3.96 -10.28 5.62
CA VAL A 206 5.22 -9.57 5.43
C VAL A 206 5.84 -9.93 4.07
N PRO A 207 6.61 -9.02 3.45
CA PRO A 207 7.35 -9.33 2.23
C PRO A 207 8.35 -10.47 2.46
N GLY A 208 8.35 -11.46 1.55
CA GLY A 208 9.33 -12.54 1.46
C GLY A 208 10.09 -12.50 0.14
N ASN A 209 10.78 -13.60 -0.19
CA ASN A 209 11.53 -13.71 -1.45
C ASN A 209 10.55 -13.91 -2.64
N ARG A 210 10.27 -12.81 -3.37
CA ARG A 210 9.35 -12.75 -4.53
C ARG A 210 7.87 -13.00 -4.24
N SER A 211 7.49 -13.20 -2.98
CA SER A 211 6.10 -13.42 -2.55
C SER A 211 5.89 -12.93 -1.12
N TRP A 212 4.64 -12.73 -0.72
CA TRP A 212 4.26 -12.41 0.65
C TRP A 212 4.01 -13.69 1.45
N LYS A 213 4.29 -13.65 2.75
CA LYS A 213 4.03 -14.75 3.69
C LYS A 213 3.34 -14.22 4.93
N LEU A 214 2.60 -15.06 5.64
CA LEU A 214 1.99 -14.69 6.92
C LEU A 214 3.03 -14.06 7.86
N ARG A 215 2.62 -13.02 8.58
CA ARG A 215 3.48 -12.32 9.54
C ARG A 215 3.81 -13.22 10.74
N ILE A 216 2.83 -14.01 11.17
CA ILE A 216 3.00 -15.03 12.21
C ILE A 216 3.32 -16.35 11.51
N THR A 217 4.27 -17.10 12.07
CA THR A 217 4.63 -18.43 11.59
C THR A 217 3.40 -19.33 11.66
N PRO A 218 3.08 -20.08 10.59
CA PRO A 218 2.04 -21.10 10.61
C PRO A 218 2.17 -22.04 11.81
N ASP A 219 1.04 -22.51 12.32
CA ASP A 219 0.97 -23.42 13.46
C ASP A 219 0.57 -24.82 12.99
N PRO A 220 1.54 -25.66 12.60
CA PRO A 220 1.25 -27.04 12.17
C PRO A 220 0.70 -27.89 13.31
N VAL A 221 1.05 -27.58 14.57
CA VAL A 221 0.56 -28.33 15.74
C VAL A 221 -0.94 -28.11 15.90
N PHE A 222 -1.42 -26.88 15.72
CA PHE A 222 -2.86 -26.60 15.69
C PHE A 222 -3.56 -27.35 14.57
N VAL A 223 -3.00 -27.33 13.35
CA VAL A 223 -3.60 -27.94 12.15
C VAL A 223 -3.65 -29.47 12.22
N GLU A 224 -2.62 -30.10 12.77
CA GLU A 224 -2.47 -31.56 12.84
C GLU A 224 -3.14 -32.17 14.08
N SER A 225 -3.51 -31.34 15.07
CA SER A 225 -4.16 -31.82 16.29
C SER A 225 -5.51 -32.50 15.99
N PRO A 226 -5.72 -33.75 16.46
CA PRO A 226 -7.01 -34.42 16.34
C PRO A 226 -8.18 -33.63 16.94
N ASP A 227 -7.92 -32.87 18.00
CA ASP A 227 -8.94 -32.07 18.69
C ASP A 227 -9.43 -30.89 17.85
N ASN A 228 -8.61 -30.43 16.90
CA ASN A 228 -8.93 -29.30 16.03
C ASN A 228 -9.39 -29.72 14.62
N VAL A 229 -9.45 -31.02 14.33
CA VAL A 229 -9.68 -31.52 12.96
C VAL A 229 -10.99 -30.99 12.36
N GLN A 230 -12.05 -30.89 13.16
CA GLN A 230 -13.34 -30.37 12.68
C GLN A 230 -13.25 -28.90 12.32
N ILE A 231 -12.61 -28.09 13.16
CA ILE A 231 -12.40 -26.66 12.92
C ILE A 231 -11.60 -26.45 11.63
N VAL A 232 -10.52 -27.22 11.45
CA VAL A 232 -9.67 -27.13 10.26
C VAL A 232 -10.45 -27.53 8.99
N LEU A 233 -11.29 -28.56 9.05
CA LEU A 233 -12.12 -28.98 7.91
C LEU A 233 -13.19 -27.94 7.56
N GLU A 234 -13.84 -27.34 8.56
CA GLU A 234 -14.81 -26.28 8.38
C GLU A 234 -14.18 -25.06 7.69
N GLU A 235 -13.04 -24.60 8.18
CA GLU A 235 -12.33 -23.44 7.63
C GLU A 235 -11.78 -23.72 6.22
N ARG A 236 -11.26 -24.93 5.96
CA ARG A 236 -10.87 -25.33 4.59
C ARG A 236 -12.05 -25.31 3.63
N ARG A 237 -13.22 -25.77 4.08
CA ARG A 237 -14.44 -25.74 3.26
C ARG A 237 -14.85 -24.29 2.98
N TYR A 238 -14.83 -23.42 4.00
CA TYR A 238 -15.08 -21.99 3.83
C TYR A 238 -14.14 -21.38 2.78
N TRP A 239 -12.83 -21.63 2.87
CA TRP A 239 -11.87 -21.08 1.91
C TRP A 239 -12.04 -21.64 0.50
N ALA A 240 -12.45 -22.90 0.34
CA ALA A 240 -12.77 -23.47 -0.96
C ALA A 240 -13.99 -22.78 -1.60
N GLU A 241 -15.08 -22.63 -0.84
CA GLU A 241 -16.28 -21.93 -1.31
C GLU A 241 -15.98 -20.45 -1.64
N ARG A 242 -15.18 -19.79 -0.80
CA ARG A 242 -14.75 -18.41 -1.00
C ARG A 242 -13.87 -18.24 -2.24
N TRP A 243 -12.94 -19.17 -2.47
CA TRP A 243 -12.12 -19.20 -3.68
C TRP A 243 -12.99 -19.31 -4.94
N GLU A 244 -13.96 -20.22 -4.97
CA GLU A 244 -14.86 -20.40 -6.12
C GLU A 244 -15.69 -19.15 -6.41
N GLU A 245 -16.18 -18.46 -5.37
CA GLU A 245 -16.89 -17.18 -5.51
C GLU A 245 -15.98 -16.10 -6.13
N LEU A 246 -14.76 -15.95 -5.59
CA LEU A 246 -13.81 -14.94 -6.05
C LEU A 246 -13.34 -15.23 -7.47
N GLN A 247 -13.04 -16.49 -7.79
CA GLN A 247 -12.65 -16.90 -9.12
C GLN A 247 -13.74 -16.54 -10.15
N ARG A 248 -15.00 -16.84 -9.85
CA ARG A 248 -16.14 -16.49 -10.72
C ARG A 248 -16.25 -14.99 -10.98
N LYS A 249 -16.01 -14.16 -9.95
CA LYS A 249 -16.02 -12.68 -10.06
C LYS A 249 -14.85 -12.16 -10.89
N ILE A 250 -13.66 -12.74 -10.71
CA ILE A 250 -12.47 -12.38 -11.48
C ILE A 250 -12.68 -12.74 -12.95
N ASP A 251 -13.19 -13.94 -13.24
CA ASP A 251 -13.42 -14.43 -14.61
C ASP A 251 -14.50 -13.62 -15.33
N SER A 252 -15.53 -13.14 -14.63
CA SER A 252 -16.56 -12.28 -15.23
C SER A 252 -16.07 -10.85 -15.53
N THR A 253 -15.06 -10.38 -14.78
CA THR A 253 -14.53 -9.01 -14.88
C THR A 253 -13.34 -8.93 -15.86
N MET A 254 -12.60 -10.04 -16.03
CA MET A 254 -11.47 -10.11 -16.95
C MET A 254 -11.96 -10.31 -18.39
N PRO A 255 -11.61 -9.43 -19.34
CA PRO A 255 -11.95 -9.64 -20.74
C PRO A 255 -11.28 -10.94 -21.23
N SER A 256 -12.09 -11.87 -21.75
CA SER A 256 -11.58 -13.06 -22.42
C SER A 256 -10.53 -12.64 -23.47
N PRO A 257 -9.33 -13.27 -23.50
CA PRO A 257 -8.33 -12.92 -24.48
C PRO A 257 -8.92 -13.17 -25.87
N ARG A 258 -9.20 -12.08 -26.59
CA ARG A 258 -9.60 -12.12 -27.99
C ARG A 258 -8.54 -12.95 -28.72
N HIS A 259 -8.91 -14.16 -29.14
CA HIS A 259 -8.12 -14.95 -30.08
C HIS A 259 -7.73 -14.02 -31.23
N SER A 260 -6.44 -13.75 -31.38
CA SER A 260 -5.91 -13.08 -32.55
C SER A 260 -6.11 -14.02 -33.75
N SER A 261 -7.27 -13.96 -34.38
CA SER A 261 -7.51 -14.58 -35.68
C SER A 261 -6.76 -13.77 -36.75
N ARG A 262 -5.43 -13.93 -36.78
CA ARG A 262 -4.60 -13.61 -37.94
C ARG A 262 -3.94 -14.89 -38.45
N ALA A 263 -4.79 -15.86 -38.77
CA ALA A 263 -4.44 -16.89 -39.74
C ALA A 263 -4.33 -16.20 -41.11
N ARG A 264 -3.11 -15.82 -41.52
CA ARG A 264 -2.80 -15.50 -42.91
C ARG A 264 -3.02 -16.78 -43.74
N LYS A 265 -4.22 -16.92 -44.31
CA LYS A 265 -4.53 -17.93 -45.32
C LYS A 265 -3.79 -17.53 -46.60
N ASN A 266 -2.65 -18.17 -46.84
CA ASN A 266 -1.95 -18.09 -48.11
C ASN A 266 -2.60 -19.12 -49.04
N SER A 267 -3.50 -18.69 -49.93
CA SER A 267 -4.02 -19.54 -51.01
C SER A 267 -3.73 -18.88 -52.35
N SER A 268 -2.85 -19.53 -53.09
CA SER A 268 -2.52 -19.31 -54.49
C SER A 268 -3.72 -19.47 -55.43
N ARG A 269 -3.95 -18.51 -56.35
CA ARG A 269 -4.15 -18.72 -57.81
C ARG A 269 -4.61 -17.44 -58.52
N GLY A 270 -3.95 -17.08 -59.61
CA GLY A 270 -4.57 -16.37 -60.75
C GLY A 270 -3.91 -15.04 -61.19
N SER A 271 -2.91 -15.11 -62.07
CA SER A 271 -2.49 -14.03 -63.00
C SER A 271 -3.56 -13.86 -64.11
N PRO A 272 -3.66 -12.77 -64.93
CA PRO A 272 -2.53 -12.18 -65.67
C PRO A 272 -2.57 -10.68 -66.11
N THR A 273 -1.42 -10.25 -66.66
CA THR A 273 -1.15 -9.14 -67.62
C THR A 273 -1.05 -7.67 -67.15
N LYS A 274 0.17 -7.13 -67.16
CA LYS A 274 0.72 -6.15 -68.14
C LYS A 274 2.01 -5.51 -67.60
N SER A 275 3.08 -5.59 -68.39
CA SER A 275 4.38 -4.91 -68.21
C SER A 275 4.36 -3.50 -68.85
N PRO A 276 5.45 -2.68 -68.86
CA PRO A 276 6.64 -2.52 -67.99
C PRO A 276 6.83 -0.99 -67.61
N PRO A 277 7.96 -0.39 -67.12
CA PRO A 277 9.32 -0.46 -67.68
C PRO A 277 10.54 -0.42 -66.69
N THR A 278 11.61 -1.09 -67.14
CA THR A 278 13.04 -0.67 -67.17
C THR A 278 13.88 -0.34 -65.92
N ARG A 279 15.02 -1.06 -65.84
CA ARG A 279 16.41 -0.65 -65.50
C ARG A 279 16.64 -0.19 -64.03
N VAL A 280 17.61 -0.72 -63.28
CA VAL A 280 19.07 -0.58 -63.48
C VAL A 280 19.85 -1.64 -62.65
N ARG A 281 20.65 -2.47 -63.36
CA ARG A 281 22.09 -2.81 -63.15
C ARG A 281 22.50 -3.49 -61.80
N ARG A 282 22.87 -4.78 -61.80
CA ARG A 282 24.27 -5.34 -61.87
C ARG A 282 25.26 -4.58 -60.97
N ASN A 283 26.03 -5.19 -60.06
CA ASN A 283 26.86 -6.38 -60.25
C ASN A 283 27.48 -6.80 -58.89
N SER A 284 27.60 -8.11 -58.62
CA SER A 284 28.88 -8.87 -58.49
C SER A 284 29.59 -8.72 -57.13
N THR A 285 29.44 -9.68 -56.20
CA THR A 285 30.30 -10.89 -55.96
C THR A 285 31.58 -10.65 -55.16
N ARG A 286 31.92 -11.71 -54.40
CA ARG A 286 33.24 -12.08 -53.82
C ARG A 286 33.41 -11.61 -52.37
N GLY A 287 33.72 -12.45 -51.38
CA GLY A 287 34.01 -13.88 -51.33
C GLY A 287 34.85 -14.17 -50.08
N SER A 288 34.24 -14.85 -49.09
CA SER A 288 34.81 -15.78 -48.09
C SER A 288 36.04 -15.33 -47.22
N PRO A 289 36.58 -16.16 -46.29
CA PRO A 289 36.07 -16.36 -44.93
C PRO A 289 37.19 -16.25 -43.85
N SER A 290 36.85 -16.12 -42.56
CA SER A 290 37.74 -16.63 -41.48
C SER A 290 36.95 -16.91 -40.19
N LYS A 291 36.92 -18.20 -39.82
CA LYS A 291 37.51 -18.81 -38.62
C LYS A 291 36.73 -18.63 -37.31
N GLN A 292 35.96 -19.67 -36.98
CA GLN A 292 35.83 -20.16 -35.60
C GLN A 292 37.20 -20.66 -35.11
N VAL A 293 37.57 -20.40 -33.86
CA VAL A 293 37.91 -21.42 -32.85
C VAL A 293 37.62 -20.85 -31.46
N SER A 294 37.01 -21.71 -30.66
CA SER A 294 36.69 -21.69 -29.24
C SER A 294 37.86 -21.41 -28.28
N SER A 295 37.56 -20.72 -27.18
CA SER A 295 37.73 -21.14 -25.77
C SER A 295 37.03 -20.15 -24.85
#